data_AF-A0AAP7BV46-F1
#
_entry.id   AF-A0AAP7BV46-F1
#
_cell.length_a   1.000
_cell.length_b   1.000
_cell.length_c   1.000
_cell.angle_alpha   90.00
_cell.angle_beta   90.00
_cell.angle_gamma   90.00
#
_symmetry.space_group_name_H-M   'P 1'
#
loop_
_entity.id
_entity.type
_entity.pdbx_description
1 polymer ?
#
loop_
_entity_poly.entity_id
_entity_poly.type
_entity_poly.pdbx_seq_one_letter_code
_entity_poly.pdbx_strand_id
1 'polypeptide(L)'
;MEDNKYKKYLLLAGLIISIVTIMIPIFLEFFIFRNDVISPVSNGDWAGFYGSFLGGIIGGIGTLIAVFITTKETRKIQAENTNQIENEKKIRIKQERKVFTDEIATLVAKNIAELKMYNTNTQKIQEIDKKLKEEEKYLNSLINETKISKSKTKIEMLTKEKELYNVNKSIADETYYLLSIKLKDIDLANELLQKLRKYNSFLFDKSEMYEDLEEKAREFINSYMNL
;
A
#
# COMPACT_ATOMS: atom_id res chain seq x y z
N MET A 1 -39.74 1.53 -9.35
CA MET A 1 -40.85 0.61 -9.70
C MET A 1 -41.01 -0.54 -8.71
N GLU A 2 -39.93 -1.08 -8.12
CA GLU A 2 -39.99 -2.15 -7.11
C GLU A 2 -40.71 -1.75 -5.81
N ASP A 3 -40.46 -0.55 -5.26
CA ASP A 3 -41.09 -0.11 -3.99
C ASP A 3 -42.62 -0.09 -4.00
N ASN A 4 -43.23 0.24 -5.14
CA ASN A 4 -44.69 0.30 -5.27
C ASN A 4 -45.32 -1.10 -5.28
N LYS A 5 -44.55 -2.09 -5.76
CA LYS A 5 -44.96 -3.50 -5.77
C LYS A 5 -44.93 -4.08 -4.36
N TYR A 6 -43.90 -3.78 -3.57
CA TYR A 6 -43.79 -4.19 -2.17
C TYR A 6 -44.92 -3.61 -1.30
N LYS A 7 -45.23 -2.32 -1.44
CA LYS A 7 -46.37 -1.70 -0.73
C LYS A 7 -47.71 -2.36 -1.05
N LYS A 8 -47.95 -2.75 -2.31
CA LYS A 8 -49.16 -3.46 -2.72
C LYS A 8 -49.27 -4.85 -2.08
N TYR A 9 -48.19 -5.62 -2.02
CA TYR A 9 -48.19 -6.93 -1.35
C TYR A 9 -48.39 -6.82 0.16
N LEU A 10 -47.82 -5.79 0.79
CA LEU A 10 -47.95 -5.55 2.23
C LEU A 10 -49.40 -5.17 2.60
N LEU A 11 -50.06 -4.34 1.78
CA LEU A 11 -51.48 -4.02 1.93
C LEU A 11 -52.38 -5.24 1.72
N LEU A 12 -52.09 -6.07 0.71
CA LEU A 12 -52.86 -7.29 0.44
C LEU A 12 -52.71 -8.32 1.57
N ALA A 13 -51.50 -8.49 2.11
CA ALA A 13 -51.26 -9.37 3.26
C ALA A 13 -52.01 -8.88 4.51
N GLY A 14 -51.99 -7.57 4.78
CA GLY A 14 -52.76 -6.98 5.89
C GLY A 14 -54.27 -7.19 5.74
N LEU A 15 -54.81 -7.05 4.52
CA LEU A 15 -56.22 -7.31 4.23
C LEU A 15 -56.58 -8.78 4.49
N ILE A 16 -55.76 -9.72 4.00
CA ILE A 16 -55.97 -11.16 4.20
C ILE A 16 -55.94 -11.52 5.69
N ILE A 17 -54.97 -11.00 6.44
CA ILE A 17 -54.87 -11.23 7.89
C ILE A 17 -56.11 -10.70 8.62
N SER A 18 -56.60 -9.51 8.25
CA SER A 18 -57.80 -8.93 8.82
C SER A 18 -59.04 -9.78 8.53
N ILE A 19 -59.21 -10.24 7.29
CA ILE A 19 -60.32 -11.12 6.90
C ILE A 19 -60.25 -12.45 7.67
N VAL A 20 -59.08 -13.07 7.75
CA VAL A 20 -58.88 -14.35 8.45
C VAL A 20 -59.18 -14.21 9.95
N THR A 21 -58.73 -13.12 10.58
CA THR A 21 -58.98 -12.85 12.01
C THR A 21 -60.47 -12.66 12.33
N ILE A 22 -61.25 -12.13 11.38
CA ILE A 22 -62.71 -11.94 11.54
C ILE A 22 -63.49 -13.20 11.18
N MET A 23 -63.10 -13.89 10.10
CA MET A 23 -63.83 -15.04 9.56
C MET A 23 -63.63 -16.31 10.39
N ILE A 24 -62.45 -16.52 10.99
CA ILE A 24 -62.18 -17.72 11.81
C ILE A 24 -63.11 -17.79 13.04
N PRO A 25 -63.26 -16.73 13.87
CA PRO A 25 -64.19 -16.76 15.00
C PRO A 25 -65.64 -17.03 14.58
N ILE A 26 -66.09 -16.42 13.48
CA ILE A 26 -67.44 -16.62 12.95
C ILE A 26 -67.64 -18.07 12.48
N PHE A 27 -66.65 -18.63 11.80
CA PHE A 27 -66.67 -20.03 11.36
C PHE A 27 -66.71 -20.99 12.57
N LEU A 28 -65.87 -20.76 13.58
CA LEU A 28 -65.83 -21.58 14.80
C LEU A 28 -67.17 -21.50 15.57
N GLU A 29 -67.76 -20.31 15.67
CA GLU A 29 -69.07 -20.09 16.31
C GLU A 29 -70.19 -20.89 15.62
N PHE A 30 -70.31 -20.80 14.30
CA PHE A 30 -71.41 -21.43 13.57
C PHE A 30 -71.25 -22.94 13.38
N PHE A 31 -70.03 -23.42 13.14
CA PHE A 31 -69.81 -24.82 12.77
C PHE A 31 -69.41 -25.72 13.96
N ILE A 32 -68.80 -25.14 15.00
CA ILE A 32 -68.28 -25.90 16.15
C ILE A 32 -69.07 -25.58 17.42
N PHE A 33 -69.23 -24.30 17.78
CA PHE A 33 -69.81 -23.95 19.09
C PHE A 33 -71.34 -23.98 19.15
N ARG A 34 -72.05 -23.70 18.05
CA ARG A 34 -73.54 -23.73 17.96
C ARG A 34 -74.12 -25.02 17.37
N ASN A 35 -73.30 -26.04 17.11
CA ASN A 35 -73.73 -27.27 16.45
C ASN A 35 -73.97 -28.39 17.47
N ASP A 36 -75.15 -29.03 17.46
CA ASP A 36 -75.54 -30.11 18.38
C ASP A 36 -74.93 -31.48 18.03
N VAL A 37 -73.75 -31.49 17.40
CA VAL A 37 -73.04 -32.74 17.10
C VAL A 37 -72.49 -33.31 18.41
N ILE A 38 -72.80 -34.58 18.69
CA ILE A 38 -72.26 -35.31 19.85
C ILE A 38 -70.73 -35.34 19.75
N SER A 39 -70.08 -34.44 20.49
CA SER A 39 -68.63 -34.37 20.64
C SER A 39 -68.25 -34.92 22.01
N PRO A 40 -67.25 -35.82 22.10
CA PRO A 40 -66.72 -36.28 23.38
C PRO A 40 -65.91 -35.21 24.13
N VAL A 41 -65.72 -34.03 23.53
CA VAL A 41 -64.86 -32.94 24.03
C VAL A 41 -65.63 -31.61 24.08
N SER A 42 -65.38 -30.77 25.08
CA SER A 42 -66.13 -29.52 25.28
C SER A 42 -65.77 -28.44 24.26
N ASN A 43 -66.67 -27.47 24.04
CA ASN A 43 -66.42 -26.32 23.17
C ASN A 43 -65.22 -25.48 23.63
N GLY A 44 -64.96 -25.42 24.95
CA GLY A 44 -63.79 -24.73 25.50
C GLY A 44 -62.47 -25.43 25.13
N ASP A 45 -62.46 -26.75 25.11
CA ASP A 45 -61.28 -27.55 24.71
C ASP A 45 -61.00 -27.39 23.22
N TRP A 46 -62.04 -27.36 22.38
CA TRP A 46 -61.91 -27.06 20.95
C TRP A 46 -61.36 -25.65 20.71
N ALA A 47 -61.85 -24.65 21.43
CA ALA A 47 -61.34 -23.27 21.34
C ALA A 47 -59.85 -23.20 21.72
N GLY A 48 -59.45 -23.88 22.80
CA GLY A 48 -58.05 -23.98 23.22
C GLY A 48 -57.16 -24.70 22.20
N PHE A 49 -57.66 -25.79 21.60
CA PHE A 49 -56.96 -26.51 20.54
C PHE A 49 -56.73 -25.64 19.30
N TYR A 50 -57.76 -24.97 18.77
CA TYR A 50 -57.59 -24.12 17.59
C TYR A 50 -56.74 -22.88 17.86
N GLY A 51 -56.88 -22.27 19.05
CA GLY A 51 -56.04 -21.14 19.46
C GLY A 51 -54.57 -21.51 19.53
N SER A 52 -54.23 -22.66 20.13
CA SER A 52 -52.86 -23.15 20.21
C SER A 52 -52.32 -23.63 18.86
N PHE A 53 -53.14 -24.29 18.04
CA PHE A 53 -52.78 -24.72 16.69
C PHE A 53 -52.49 -23.53 15.74
N LEU A 54 -53.39 -22.56 15.67
CA LEU A 54 -53.21 -21.35 14.86
C LEU A 54 -52.07 -20.48 15.38
N GLY A 55 -51.98 -20.32 16.71
CA GLY A 55 -50.86 -19.62 17.35
C GLY A 55 -49.51 -20.28 17.05
N GLY A 56 -49.47 -21.61 17.07
CA GLY A 56 -48.28 -22.40 16.70
C GLY A 56 -47.88 -22.23 15.24
N ILE A 57 -48.85 -22.24 14.31
CA ILE A 57 -48.59 -22.00 12.88
C ILE A 57 -48.08 -20.57 12.65
N ILE A 58 -48.76 -19.57 13.21
CA ILE A 58 -48.38 -18.16 13.06
C ILE A 58 -47.01 -17.92 13.68
N GLY A 59 -46.76 -18.46 14.87
CA GLY A 59 -45.47 -18.39 15.54
C GLY A 59 -44.35 -19.03 14.71
N GLY A 60 -44.58 -20.24 14.18
CA GLY A 60 -43.62 -20.93 13.32
C GLY A 60 -43.31 -20.18 12.03
N ILE A 61 -44.33 -19.64 11.35
CA ILE A 61 -44.16 -18.80 10.15
C ILE A 61 -43.38 -17.53 10.50
N GLY A 62 -43.72 -16.86 11.60
CA GLY A 62 -43.02 -15.66 12.09
C GLY A 62 -41.54 -15.92 12.34
N THR A 63 -41.21 -17.03 13.01
CA THR A 63 -39.83 -17.45 13.24
C THR A 63 -39.08 -17.72 11.93
N LEU A 64 -39.70 -18.43 10.98
CA LEU A 64 -39.08 -18.70 9.68
C LEU A 64 -38.81 -17.42 8.88
N ILE A 65 -39.74 -16.46 8.88
CA ILE A 65 -39.57 -15.15 8.25
C ILE A 65 -38.41 -14.39 8.91
N ALA A 66 -38.36 -14.36 10.25
CA ALA A 66 -37.29 -13.69 10.98
C ALA A 66 -35.91 -14.29 10.67
N VAL A 67 -35.79 -15.63 10.68
CA VAL A 67 -34.56 -16.34 10.32
C VAL A 67 -34.17 -16.08 8.86
N PHE A 68 -35.14 -16.06 7.94
CA PHE A 68 -34.89 -15.79 6.53
C PHE A 68 -34.33 -14.38 6.32
N ILE A 69 -34.96 -13.37 6.92
CA ILE A 69 -34.50 -11.97 6.85
C ILE A 69 -33.09 -11.86 7.47
N THR A 70 -32.91 -12.40 8.67
CA THR A 70 -31.63 -12.35 9.39
C THR A 70 -30.52 -12.99 8.58
N THR A 71 -30.74 -14.19 8.03
CA THR A 71 -29.75 -14.89 7.20
C THR A 71 -29.38 -14.09 5.95
N LYS A 72 -30.36 -13.45 5.31
CA LYS A 72 -30.12 -12.62 4.13
C LYS A 72 -29.26 -11.39 4.46
N GLU A 73 -29.58 -10.69 5.54
CA GLU A 73 -28.79 -9.53 5.99
C GLU A 73 -27.38 -9.95 6.44
N THR A 74 -27.26 -11.03 7.19
CA THR A 74 -25.94 -11.57 7.59
C THR A 74 -25.07 -11.90 6.37
N ARG A 75 -25.63 -12.55 5.34
CA ARG A 75 -24.89 -12.83 4.10
C ARG A 75 -24.46 -11.57 3.37
N LYS A 76 -25.32 -10.54 3.33
CA LYS A 76 -25.01 -9.25 2.71
C LYS A 76 -23.88 -8.54 3.43
N ILE A 77 -23.94 -8.46 4.77
CA ILE A 77 -22.91 -7.85 5.60
C ILE A 77 -21.57 -8.60 5.46
N GLN A 78 -21.59 -9.93 5.44
CA GLN A 78 -20.37 -10.73 5.24
C GLN A 78 -19.74 -10.48 3.87
N ALA A 79 -20.54 -10.39 2.81
CA ALA A 79 -20.05 -10.08 1.48
C ALA A 79 -19.44 -8.66 1.42
N GLU A 80 -20.11 -7.67 2.02
CA GLU A 80 -19.63 -6.29 2.08
C GLU A 80 -18.33 -6.17 2.88
N ASN A 81 -18.26 -6.79 4.07
CA ASN A 81 -17.05 -6.81 4.90
C ASN A 81 -15.88 -7.49 4.16
N THR A 82 -16.14 -8.59 3.43
CA THR A 82 -15.10 -9.29 2.66
C THR A 82 -14.55 -8.37 1.56
N ASN A 83 -15.43 -7.67 0.83
CA ASN A 83 -15.01 -6.71 -0.19
C ASN A 83 -14.24 -5.53 0.40
N GLN A 84 -14.66 -5.02 1.57
CA GLN A 84 -13.95 -3.95 2.28
C GLN A 84 -12.55 -4.40 2.69
N ILE A 85 -12.41 -5.58 3.31
CA ILE A 85 -11.11 -6.15 3.69
C ILE A 85 -10.20 -6.34 2.48
N GLU A 86 -10.75 -6.83 1.36
CA GLU A 86 -9.97 -6.99 0.13
C GLU A 86 -9.48 -5.65 -0.43
N ASN A 87 -10.34 -4.63 -0.44
CA ASN A 87 -9.98 -3.28 -0.89
C ASN A 87 -8.96 -2.63 0.04
N GLU A 88 -9.13 -2.74 1.36
CA GLU A 88 -8.16 -2.26 2.35
C GLU A 88 -6.81 -2.96 2.17
N LYS A 89 -6.80 -4.27 1.92
CA LYS A 89 -5.57 -5.02 1.65
C LYS A 89 -4.88 -4.50 0.38
N LYS A 90 -5.62 -4.25 -0.70
CA LYS A 90 -5.07 -3.66 -1.95
C LYS A 90 -4.49 -2.28 -1.70
N ILE A 91 -5.19 -1.41 -0.97
CA ILE A 91 -4.72 -0.07 -0.60
C ILE A 91 -3.45 -0.17 0.24
N ARG A 92 -3.42 -1.06 1.24
CA ARG A 92 -2.27 -1.24 2.12
C ARG A 92 -1.04 -1.72 1.36
N ILE A 93 -1.19 -2.73 0.49
CA ILE A 93 -0.09 -3.20 -0.36
C ILE A 93 0.46 -2.07 -1.24
N LYS A 94 -0.43 -1.26 -1.84
CA LYS A 94 -0.01 -0.09 -2.63
C LYS A 94 0.74 0.95 -1.80
N GLN A 95 0.32 1.19 -0.56
CA GLN A 95 1.01 2.09 0.38
C GLN A 95 2.38 1.54 0.79
N GLU A 96 2.47 0.25 1.14
CA GLU A 96 3.72 -0.42 1.49
C GLU A 96 4.73 -0.34 0.33
N ARG A 97 4.27 -0.58 -0.91
CA ARG A 97 5.11 -0.40 -2.11
C ARG A 97 5.59 1.02 -2.29
N LYS A 98 4.69 2.01 -2.09
CA LYS A 98 5.05 3.43 -2.19
C LYS A 98 6.15 3.79 -1.20
N VAL A 99 5.98 3.42 0.07
CA VAL A 99 6.96 3.68 1.13
C VAL A 99 8.32 3.05 0.78
N PHE A 100 8.29 1.80 0.31
CA PHE A 100 9.50 1.11 -0.12
C PHE A 100 10.17 1.82 -1.32
N THR A 101 9.42 2.19 -2.35
CA THR A 101 10.00 2.87 -3.53
C THR A 101 10.50 4.28 -3.21
N ASP A 102 9.85 5.00 -2.29
CA ASP A 102 10.30 6.31 -1.82
C ASP A 102 11.65 6.19 -1.08
N GLU A 103 11.83 5.12 -0.29
CA GLU A 103 13.11 4.81 0.37
C GLU A 103 14.20 4.50 -0.67
N ILE A 104 13.91 3.66 -1.67
CA ILE A 104 14.87 3.34 -2.74
C ILE A 104 15.25 4.59 -3.54
N ALA A 105 14.28 5.44 -3.89
CA ALA A 105 14.53 6.70 -4.60
C ALA A 105 15.49 7.60 -3.79
N THR A 106 15.26 7.72 -2.49
CA THR A 106 16.10 8.51 -1.58
C THR A 106 17.52 7.95 -1.51
N LEU A 107 17.67 6.64 -1.39
CA LEU A 107 18.96 5.98 -1.32
C LEU A 107 19.75 6.08 -2.63
N VAL A 108 19.09 5.92 -3.79
CA VAL A 108 19.73 6.10 -5.10
C VAL A 108 20.16 7.55 -5.30
N ALA A 109 19.29 8.51 -5.00
CA ALA A 109 19.63 9.93 -5.12
C ALA A 109 20.83 10.31 -4.25
N LYS A 110 20.86 9.82 -3.00
CA LYS A 110 22.00 9.99 -2.10
C LYS A 110 23.26 9.35 -2.67
N ASN A 111 23.18 8.10 -3.14
CA ASN A 111 24.33 7.41 -3.73
C ASN A 111 24.91 8.17 -4.93
N ILE A 112 24.06 8.65 -5.84
CA ILE A 112 24.46 9.46 -7.00
C ILE A 112 25.17 10.75 -6.55
N ALA A 113 24.60 11.47 -5.60
CA ALA A 113 25.17 12.73 -5.11
C ALA A 113 26.56 12.54 -4.49
N GLU A 114 26.72 11.50 -3.66
CA GLU A 114 27.99 11.18 -3.01
C GLU A 114 29.05 10.73 -4.03
N LEU A 115 28.68 9.90 -5.01
CA LEU A 115 29.58 9.51 -6.10
C LEU A 115 30.03 10.71 -6.93
N LYS A 116 29.12 11.64 -7.23
CA LYS A 116 29.43 12.85 -8.00
C LYS A 116 30.38 13.77 -7.23
N MET A 117 30.14 13.96 -5.93
CA MET A 117 31.01 14.75 -5.06
C MET A 117 32.40 14.12 -4.95
N TYR A 118 32.47 12.82 -4.71
CA TYR A 118 33.73 12.07 -4.64
C TYR A 118 34.56 12.21 -5.94
N ASN A 119 33.93 12.01 -7.10
CA ASN A 119 34.59 12.13 -8.39
C ASN A 119 35.07 13.56 -8.67
N THR A 120 34.24 14.56 -8.40
CA THR A 120 34.59 15.98 -8.59
C THR A 120 35.79 16.37 -7.72
N ASN A 121 35.77 15.98 -6.44
CA ASN A 121 36.87 16.29 -5.52
C ASN A 121 38.16 15.57 -5.93
N THR A 122 38.04 14.31 -6.39
CA THR A 122 39.18 13.53 -6.88
C THR A 122 39.82 14.19 -8.12
N GLN A 123 39.02 14.65 -9.08
CA GLN A 123 39.51 15.37 -10.27
C GLN A 123 40.24 16.65 -9.88
N LYS A 124 39.68 17.46 -8.98
CA LYS A 124 40.33 18.69 -8.52
C LYS A 124 41.65 18.42 -7.80
N ILE A 125 41.72 17.38 -6.97
CA ILE A 125 42.98 16.97 -6.34
C ILE A 125 44.01 16.57 -7.40
N GLN A 126 43.61 15.83 -8.44
CA GLN A 126 44.53 15.45 -9.53
C GLN A 126 45.06 16.66 -10.30
N GLU A 127 44.22 17.67 -10.55
CA GLU A 127 44.64 18.93 -11.17
C GLU A 127 45.65 19.68 -10.30
N ILE A 128 45.39 19.75 -8.99
CA ILE A 128 46.29 20.40 -8.03
C ILE A 128 47.61 19.62 -7.94
N ASP A 129 47.57 18.29 -7.89
CA ASP A 129 48.77 17.45 -7.86
C ASP A 129 49.63 17.62 -9.12
N LYS A 130 49.00 17.83 -10.28
CA LYS A 130 49.72 18.18 -11.50
C LYS A 130 50.41 19.54 -11.39
N LYS A 131 49.69 20.57 -10.92
CA LYS A 131 50.25 21.93 -10.71
C LYS A 131 51.37 21.93 -9.67
N LEU A 132 51.23 21.16 -8.59
CA LEU A 132 52.26 20.97 -7.56
C LEU A 132 53.53 20.37 -8.16
N LYS A 133 53.42 19.27 -8.90
CA LYS A 133 54.57 18.63 -9.57
C LYS A 133 55.29 19.58 -10.53
N GLU A 134 54.53 20.38 -11.28
CA GLU A 134 55.09 21.38 -12.21
C GLU A 134 55.84 22.49 -11.45
N GLU A 135 55.27 23.00 -10.36
CA GLU A 135 55.87 24.05 -9.53
C GLU A 135 57.10 23.56 -8.75
N GLU A 136 57.08 22.33 -8.23
CA GLU A 136 58.23 21.68 -7.57
C GLU A 136 59.39 21.50 -8.54
N LYS A 137 59.11 21.05 -9.77
CA LYS A 137 60.12 20.94 -10.83
C LYS A 137 60.71 22.31 -11.16
N TYR A 138 59.88 23.35 -11.24
CA TYR A 138 60.36 24.71 -11.48
C TYR A 138 61.23 25.20 -10.32
N LEU A 139 60.79 25.03 -9.06
CA LEU A 139 61.54 25.38 -7.87
C LEU A 139 62.95 24.77 -7.86
N ASN A 140 63.07 23.49 -8.20
CA ASN A 140 64.34 22.78 -8.25
C ASN A 140 65.31 23.30 -9.33
N SER A 141 64.83 24.07 -10.31
CA SER A 141 65.65 24.68 -11.35
C SER A 141 66.13 26.11 -11.00
N LEU A 142 65.64 26.69 -9.91
CA LEU A 142 65.90 28.10 -9.55
C LEU A 142 67.15 28.27 -8.69
N ILE A 143 67.90 29.34 -8.97
CA ILE A 143 69.07 29.77 -8.18
C ILE A 143 68.79 31.11 -7.46
N ASN A 144 67.83 31.90 -7.95
CA ASN A 144 67.51 33.21 -7.39
C ASN A 144 66.59 33.09 -6.15
N GLU A 145 67.04 33.59 -5.00
CA GLU A 145 66.33 33.51 -3.72
C GLU A 145 64.93 34.10 -3.74
N THR A 146 64.72 35.25 -4.42
CA THR A 146 63.40 35.87 -4.53
C THR A 146 62.42 34.99 -5.30
N LYS A 147 62.87 34.35 -6.39
CA LYS A 147 62.04 33.41 -7.16
C LYS A 147 61.75 32.13 -6.36
N ILE A 148 62.75 31.60 -5.64
CA ILE A 148 62.60 30.45 -4.74
C ILE A 148 61.52 30.71 -3.70
N SER A 149 61.56 31.86 -3.03
CA SER A 149 60.57 32.24 -2.02
C SER A 149 59.15 32.28 -2.61
N LYS A 150 58.97 32.90 -3.78
CA LYS A 150 57.67 32.95 -4.47
C LYS A 150 57.12 31.57 -4.82
N SER A 151 57.96 30.67 -5.36
CA SER A 151 57.54 29.31 -5.69
C SER A 151 57.19 28.50 -4.45
N LYS A 152 57.93 28.63 -3.34
CA LYS A 152 57.56 28.01 -2.06
C LYS A 152 56.20 28.49 -1.56
N THR A 153 55.92 29.79 -1.59
CA THR A 153 54.60 30.33 -1.22
C THR A 153 53.50 29.76 -2.12
N LYS A 154 53.75 29.60 -3.42
CA LYS A 154 52.77 29.00 -4.35
C LYS A 154 52.50 27.53 -4.05
N ILE A 155 53.54 26.75 -3.74
CA ILE A 155 53.40 25.35 -3.31
C ILE A 155 52.56 25.29 -2.03
N GLU A 156 52.85 26.11 -1.03
CA GLU A 156 52.06 26.16 0.21
C GLU A 156 50.59 26.50 -0.03
N MET A 157 50.29 27.44 -0.93
CA MET A 157 48.92 27.78 -1.31
C MET A 157 48.19 26.60 -1.97
N LEU A 158 48.85 25.91 -2.91
CA LEU A 158 48.29 24.74 -3.59
C LEU A 158 48.06 23.57 -2.63
N THR A 159 48.99 23.34 -1.69
CA THR A 159 48.84 22.30 -0.66
C THR A 159 47.63 22.59 0.24
N LYS A 160 47.47 23.84 0.68
CA LYS A 160 46.29 24.26 1.45
C LYS A 160 45.00 24.12 0.65
N GLU A 161 45.02 24.47 -0.65
CA GLU A 161 43.87 24.29 -1.53
C GLU A 161 43.49 22.81 -1.64
N LYS A 162 44.47 21.91 -1.76
CA LYS A 162 44.25 20.45 -1.79
C LYS A 162 43.54 19.94 -0.54
N GLU A 163 43.93 20.43 0.64
CA GLU A 163 43.33 20.06 1.93
C GLU A 163 41.84 20.44 2.05
N LEU A 164 41.36 21.40 1.25
CA LEU A 164 39.94 21.78 1.23
C LEU A 164 39.04 20.72 0.58
N TYR A 165 39.60 19.80 -0.21
CA TYR A 165 38.83 18.78 -0.91
C TYR A 165 38.77 17.49 -0.11
N ASN A 166 37.60 17.23 0.49
CA ASN A 166 37.32 15.97 1.18
C ASN A 166 37.07 14.85 0.16
N VAL A 167 37.94 13.85 0.13
CA VAL A 167 37.78 12.64 -0.70
C VAL A 167 37.44 11.47 0.22
N ASN A 168 36.14 11.28 0.44
CA ASN A 168 35.62 10.16 1.19
C ASN A 168 34.48 9.52 0.40
N LYS A 169 34.55 8.20 0.22
CA LYS A 169 33.56 7.40 -0.50
C LYS A 169 32.67 6.56 0.41
N SER A 170 32.89 6.57 1.73
CA SER A 170 32.18 5.72 2.70
C SER A 170 30.67 5.80 2.54
N ILE A 171 30.12 7.01 2.38
CA ILE A 171 28.67 7.21 2.25
C ILE A 171 28.12 6.62 0.95
N ALA A 172 28.85 6.78 -0.17
CA ALA A 172 28.49 6.14 -1.43
C ALA A 172 28.53 4.61 -1.31
N ASP A 173 29.57 4.05 -0.69
CA ASP A 173 29.70 2.61 -0.50
C ASP A 173 28.60 2.06 0.44
N GLU A 174 28.32 2.74 1.56
CA GLU A 174 27.25 2.39 2.49
C GLU A 174 25.87 2.38 1.81
N THR A 175 25.56 3.43 1.04
CA THR A 175 24.29 3.53 0.32
C THR A 175 24.18 2.46 -0.77
N TYR A 176 25.26 2.16 -1.47
CA TYR A 176 25.33 1.05 -2.42
C TYR A 176 25.04 -0.30 -1.74
N TYR A 177 25.69 -0.59 -0.61
CA TYR A 177 25.46 -1.86 0.09
C TYR A 177 24.03 -1.97 0.60
N LEU A 178 23.47 -0.91 1.16
CA LEU A 178 22.08 -0.90 1.62
C LEU A 178 21.09 -1.16 0.47
N LEU A 179 21.29 -0.50 -0.68
CA LEU A 179 20.53 -0.76 -1.90
C LEU A 179 20.69 -2.22 -2.35
N SER A 180 21.92 -2.73 -2.35
CA SER A 180 22.20 -4.11 -2.77
C SER A 180 21.47 -5.14 -1.92
N ILE A 181 21.39 -4.92 -0.61
CA ILE A 181 20.70 -5.81 0.33
C ILE A 181 19.19 -5.74 0.11
N LYS A 182 18.62 -4.53 0.02
CA LYS A 182 17.17 -4.32 -0.14
C LYS A 182 16.62 -4.84 -1.46
N LEU A 183 17.43 -4.83 -2.52
CA LEU A 183 17.01 -5.15 -3.88
C LEU A 183 17.39 -6.56 -4.33
N LYS A 184 18.21 -7.28 -3.54
CA LYS A 184 18.83 -8.56 -3.94
C LYS A 184 17.85 -9.60 -4.48
N ASP A 185 16.70 -9.72 -3.82
CA ASP A 185 15.71 -10.76 -4.11
C ASP A 185 14.54 -10.24 -4.98
N ILE A 186 14.74 -9.13 -5.67
CA ILE A 186 13.72 -8.50 -6.53
C ILE A 186 14.21 -8.54 -7.98
N ASP A 187 13.60 -9.40 -8.80
CA ASP A 187 14.01 -9.59 -10.20
C ASP A 187 13.96 -8.30 -11.04
N LEU A 188 12.95 -7.44 -10.78
CA LEU A 188 12.81 -6.13 -11.42
C LEU A 188 14.01 -5.20 -11.14
N ALA A 189 14.76 -5.43 -10.07
CA ALA A 189 15.88 -4.58 -9.67
C ALA A 189 17.22 -5.02 -10.29
N ASN A 190 17.26 -6.12 -11.05
CA ASN A 190 18.51 -6.68 -11.58
C ASN A 190 19.31 -5.68 -12.42
N GLU A 191 18.65 -4.95 -13.32
CA GLU A 191 19.32 -3.93 -14.14
C GLU A 191 19.86 -2.78 -13.28
N LEU A 192 19.06 -2.27 -12.35
CA LEU A 192 19.46 -1.23 -11.40
C LEU A 192 20.68 -1.66 -10.58
N LEU A 193 20.68 -2.90 -10.05
CA LEU A 193 21.80 -3.47 -9.29
C LEU A 193 23.08 -3.57 -10.13
N GLN A 194 22.96 -3.96 -11.40
CA GLN A 194 24.11 -4.00 -12.31
C GLN A 194 24.71 -2.61 -12.52
N LYS A 195 23.87 -1.59 -12.73
CA LYS A 195 24.32 -0.19 -12.88
C LYS A 195 24.94 0.33 -11.59
N LEU A 196 24.30 0.12 -10.44
CA LEU A 196 24.82 0.49 -9.12
C LEU A 196 26.22 -0.10 -8.89
N ARG A 197 26.39 -1.40 -9.13
CA ARG A 197 27.69 -2.08 -8.98
C ARG A 197 28.73 -1.51 -9.92
N LYS A 198 28.38 -1.31 -11.19
CA LYS A 198 29.28 -0.73 -12.19
C LYS A 198 29.74 0.65 -11.73
N TYR A 199 28.83 1.55 -11.41
CA TYR A 199 29.15 2.96 -11.14
C TYR A 199 29.80 3.17 -9.79
N ASN A 200 29.46 2.35 -8.80
CA ASN A 200 30.20 2.31 -7.56
C ASN A 200 31.63 1.77 -7.73
N SER A 201 31.99 1.11 -8.84
CA SER A 201 33.38 0.69 -9.10
C SER A 201 34.20 1.71 -9.92
N PHE A 202 33.54 2.64 -10.60
CA PHE A 202 34.21 3.61 -11.48
C PHE A 202 34.75 4.82 -10.71
N LEU A 203 35.94 5.29 -11.10
CA LEU A 203 36.63 6.44 -10.51
C LEU A 203 36.45 7.74 -11.30
N PHE A 204 35.79 7.70 -12.48
CA PHE A 204 35.76 8.84 -13.39
C PHE A 204 34.37 9.15 -13.92
N ASP A 205 34.05 10.43 -13.81
CA ASP A 205 32.78 11.07 -14.15
C ASP A 205 32.49 10.98 -15.65
N LYS A 206 31.32 10.45 -15.97
CA LYS A 206 30.57 10.81 -17.17
C LYS A 206 29.18 11.19 -16.68
N SER A 207 28.71 12.39 -17.00
CA SER A 207 27.35 12.83 -16.61
C SER A 207 26.28 11.81 -17.01
N GLU A 208 26.46 11.21 -18.19
CA GLU A 208 25.64 10.11 -18.74
C GLU A 208 25.51 8.92 -17.79
N MET A 209 26.51 8.68 -16.93
CA MET A 209 26.53 7.57 -15.97
C MET A 209 25.46 7.75 -14.89
N TYR A 210 25.31 8.97 -14.38
CA TYR A 210 24.35 9.27 -13.31
C TYR A 210 22.92 9.35 -13.85
N GLU A 211 22.75 9.88 -15.06
CA GLU A 211 21.46 9.91 -15.75
C GLU A 211 20.93 8.51 -16.03
N ASP A 212 21.79 7.61 -16.51
CA ASP A 212 21.42 6.20 -16.73
C ASP A 212 21.08 5.48 -15.41
N LEU A 213 21.77 5.80 -14.30
CA LEU A 213 21.42 5.23 -13.00
C LEU A 213 20.06 5.74 -12.49
N GLU A 214 19.79 7.02 -12.68
CA GLU A 214 18.52 7.64 -12.34
C GLU A 214 17.36 7.05 -13.17
N GLU A 215 17.57 6.85 -14.48
CA GLU A 215 16.61 6.22 -15.37
C GLU A 215 16.26 4.81 -14.90
N LYS A 216 17.26 3.96 -14.62
CA LYS A 216 17.03 2.60 -14.11
C LYS A 216 16.35 2.57 -12.75
N ALA A 217 16.58 3.57 -11.90
CA ALA A 217 15.83 3.69 -10.66
C ALA A 217 14.36 4.05 -10.90
N ARG A 218 14.07 4.97 -11.83
CA ARG A 218 12.70 5.33 -12.20
C ARG A 218 11.95 4.16 -12.84
N GLU A 219 12.59 3.42 -13.73
CA GLU A 219 12.01 2.21 -14.34
C GLU A 219 11.65 1.17 -13.28
N PHE A 220 12.57 0.90 -12.34
CA PHE A 220 12.32 0.01 -11.22
C PHE A 220 11.13 0.47 -10.36
N ILE A 221 11.12 1.74 -9.96
CA ILE A 221 10.06 2.32 -9.11
C ILE A 221 8.70 2.19 -9.80
N ASN A 222 8.61 2.56 -11.08
CA ASN A 222 7.36 2.49 -11.84
C ASN A 222 6.89 1.04 -12.00
N SER A 223 7.81 0.11 -12.26
CA SER A 223 7.46 -1.31 -12.41
C SER A 223 7.00 -1.92 -11.09
N TYR A 224 7.71 -1.65 -10.00
CA TYR A 224 7.41 -2.19 -8.67
C TYR A 224 6.09 -1.63 -8.11
N MET A 225 5.77 -0.36 -8.38
CA MET A 225 4.51 0.26 -7.99
C MET A 225 3.28 -0.35 -8.66
N ASN A 226 3.46 -0.93 -9.85
CA ASN A 226 2.41 -1.49 -10.69
C ASN A 226 2.27 -3.02 -10.61
N LEU A 227 3.01 -3.69 -9.73
CA LEU A 227 2.77 -5.10 -9.37
C LEU A 227 1.39 -5.29 -8.71
#